data_AF-A0A2A4FAK1-F1
#
_entry.id   AF-A0A2A4FAK1-F1
#
_cell.length_a   1.000
_cell.length_b   1.000
_cell.length_c   1.000
_cell.angle_alpha   90.00
_cell.angle_beta   90.00
_cell.angle_gamma   90.00
#
_symmetry.space_group_name_H-M   'P 1'
#
loop_
_entity.id
_entity.type
_entity.pdbx_description
1 polymer ?
#
loop_
_entity_poly.entity_id
_entity_poly.type
_entity_poly.pdbx_seq_one_letter_code
_entity_poly.pdbx_strand_id
1 'polypeptide(L)'
;MSNVERFQPRVAAAFRGTPQRTSLRAVPDKVSEAKRVLERCRDTERAATLRERADTLTLAYIAIGARDAIRSRTAGISLDRFDGELGLVERAVAHVKMLDSVADWFDARGGHPRVFEQEVAECFGYAFAADQLMRDACTETDAQLVLVSVMLAAGYREADIDTAIADIAVAQASPDCANPGGSLRRARPNL
;
A
#
# COMPACT_ATOMS: atom_id res chain seq x y z
N MET A 1 -9.58 -52.96 -6.78
CA MET A 1 -9.98 -52.96 -5.36
C MET A 1 -10.52 -51.57 -5.07
N SER A 2 -11.70 -51.20 -5.56
CA SER A 2 -13.05 -51.49 -5.03
C SER A 2 -13.16 -51.16 -3.54
N ASN A 3 -13.68 -49.97 -3.22
CA ASN A 3 -14.53 -49.79 -2.05
C ASN A 3 -15.68 -48.84 -2.39
N VAL A 4 -16.85 -49.46 -2.44
CA VAL A 4 -18.19 -48.91 -2.64
C VAL A 4 -18.94 -49.26 -1.35
N GLU A 5 -19.30 -48.27 -0.55
CA GLU A 5 -20.34 -48.39 0.50
C GLU A 5 -21.14 -47.07 0.48
N ARG A 6 -22.32 -47.05 -0.16
CA ARG A 6 -23.66 -47.37 0.37
C ARG A 6 -24.08 -46.43 1.52
N PHE A 7 -24.98 -45.47 1.26
CA PHE A 7 -26.44 -45.59 1.38
C PHE A 7 -26.93 -45.80 2.82
N GLN A 8 -27.63 -44.81 3.40
CA GLN A 8 -29.10 -44.84 3.60
C GLN A 8 -29.61 -43.55 4.32
N PRO A 9 -30.93 -43.26 4.26
CA PRO A 9 -31.55 -41.95 4.36
C PRO A 9 -32.54 -41.77 5.54
N ARG A 10 -33.20 -40.61 5.55
CA ARG A 10 -34.46 -40.23 6.24
C ARG A 10 -34.38 -40.07 7.76
N VAL A 11 -34.89 -38.95 8.29
CA VAL A 11 -36.15 -38.79 9.06
C VAL A 11 -36.37 -37.28 9.29
N ALA A 12 -37.26 -36.64 8.54
CA ALA A 12 -38.50 -36.03 9.02
C ALA A 12 -38.49 -35.48 10.47
N ALA A 13 -38.32 -34.17 10.63
CA ALA A 13 -38.70 -33.49 11.88
C ALA A 13 -39.46 -32.20 11.59
N ALA A 14 -40.79 -32.35 11.67
CA ALA A 14 -41.75 -31.42 12.25
C ALA A 14 -41.54 -29.91 12.03
N PHE A 15 -42.27 -29.44 11.03
CA PHE A 15 -42.87 -28.12 10.96
C PHE A 15 -43.57 -27.77 12.29
N ARG A 16 -42.97 -26.89 13.11
CA ARG A 16 -43.69 -26.13 14.13
C ARG A 16 -43.53 -24.66 13.79
N GLY A 17 -44.57 -24.11 13.15
CA GLY A 17 -44.70 -22.69 12.91
C GLY A 17 -44.77 -21.94 14.23
N THR A 18 -43.67 -21.29 14.60
CA THR A 18 -43.70 -20.17 15.52
C THR A 18 -44.32 -18.98 14.80
N PRO A 19 -45.28 -18.25 15.40
CA PRO A 19 -45.78 -17.02 14.81
C PRO A 19 -44.60 -16.06 14.64
N GLN A 20 -44.27 -15.72 13.39
CA GLN A 20 -43.40 -14.60 13.07
C GLN A 20 -44.07 -13.35 13.63
N ARG A 21 -43.72 -12.99 14.86
CA ARG A 21 -43.79 -11.61 15.31
C ARG A 21 -42.94 -10.84 14.32
N THR A 22 -43.60 -10.15 13.39
CA THR A 22 -43.02 -9.10 12.58
C THR A 22 -42.53 -8.05 13.56
N SER A 23 -41.32 -8.27 14.07
CA SER A 23 -40.53 -7.26 14.73
C SER A 23 -40.48 -6.12 13.73
N LEU A 24 -41.12 -5.01 14.09
CA LEU A 24 -40.88 -3.70 13.52
C LEU A 24 -39.37 -3.50 13.60
N ARG A 25 -38.67 -3.96 12.57
CA ARG A 25 -37.26 -3.67 12.36
C ARG A 25 -37.22 -2.16 12.30
N ALA A 26 -36.63 -1.57 13.34
CA ALA A 26 -36.37 -0.15 13.40
C ALA A 26 -35.81 0.23 12.03
N VAL A 27 -36.58 1.05 11.29
CA VAL A 27 -36.11 1.61 10.03
C VAL A 27 -34.81 2.32 10.42
N PRO A 28 -33.65 1.88 9.91
CA PRO A 28 -32.41 2.54 10.23
C PRO A 28 -32.61 4.00 9.85
N ASP A 29 -32.36 4.87 10.83
CA ASP A 29 -32.46 6.30 10.63
C ASP A 29 -31.52 6.67 9.49
N LYS A 30 -32.10 6.91 8.31
CA LYS A 30 -31.37 7.16 7.06
C LYS A 30 -30.40 8.34 7.21
N VAL A 31 -30.68 9.23 8.16
CA VAL A 31 -29.82 10.35 8.52
C VAL A 31 -28.54 9.88 9.21
N SER A 32 -28.65 8.92 10.14
CA SER A 32 -27.50 8.31 10.81
C SER A 32 -26.61 7.52 9.85
N GLU A 33 -27.20 6.85 8.85
CA GLU A 33 -26.44 6.13 7.82
C GLU A 33 -25.74 7.09 6.84
N ALA A 34 -26.45 8.11 6.35
CA ALA A 34 -25.85 9.14 5.50
C ALA A 34 -24.71 9.90 6.21
N LYS A 35 -24.85 10.17 7.51
CA LYS A 35 -23.80 10.81 8.30
C LYS A 35 -22.54 9.94 8.40
N ARG A 36 -22.69 8.62 8.62
CA ARG A 36 -21.55 7.67 8.62
C ARG A 36 -20.89 7.52 7.26
N VAL A 37 -21.64 7.67 6.17
CA VAL A 37 -21.07 7.68 4.81
C VAL A 37 -20.26 8.96 4.59
N LEU A 38 -20.81 10.13 4.95
CA LEU A 38 -20.11 11.41 4.85
C LEU A 38 -18.87 11.51 5.74
N GLU A 39 -18.90 10.99 6.97
CA GLU A 39 -17.72 10.91 7.85
C GLU A 39 -16.64 10.02 7.23
N ARG A 40 -17.00 8.83 6.73
CA ARG A 40 -16.06 7.96 6.00
C ARG A 40 -15.46 8.63 4.76
N CYS A 41 -16.26 9.37 3.99
CA CYS A 41 -15.79 10.11 2.83
C CYS A 41 -14.81 11.23 3.21
N ARG A 42 -15.05 11.93 4.33
CA ARG A 42 -14.15 12.98 4.84
C ARG A 42 -12.83 12.43 5.38
N ASP A 43 -12.87 11.26 6.03
CA ASP A 43 -11.67 10.62 6.53
C ASP A 43 -10.80 10.09 5.38
N THR A 44 -11.40 9.62 4.28
CA THR A 44 -10.67 9.30 3.06
C THR A 44 -10.10 10.53 2.35
N GLU A 45 -10.79 11.68 2.39
CA GLU A 45 -10.32 12.93 1.78
C GLU A 45 -9.11 13.53 2.52
N ARG A 46 -9.02 13.33 3.84
CA ARG A 46 -7.84 13.71 4.62
C ARG A 46 -6.66 12.75 4.46
N ALA A 47 -6.93 11.48 4.16
CA ALA A 47 -5.92 10.43 4.15
C ALA A 47 -5.03 10.37 2.90
N ALA A 48 -5.28 11.19 1.87
CA ALA A 48 -4.55 11.07 0.61
C ALA A 48 -4.20 12.42 -0.03
N THR A 49 -3.73 13.39 0.77
CA THR A 49 -2.97 14.50 0.17
C THR A 49 -1.61 13.95 -0.24
N LEU A 50 -1.53 13.44 -1.47
CA LEU A 50 -0.29 12.97 -2.08
C LEU A 50 0.78 14.05 -1.88
N ARG A 51 1.87 13.70 -1.19
CA ARG A 51 2.97 14.62 -0.97
C ARG A 51 3.51 15.11 -2.31
N GLU A 52 3.61 16.42 -2.49
CA GLU A 52 4.22 17.00 -3.70
C GLU A 52 5.70 16.61 -3.81
N ARG A 53 6.37 16.49 -2.66
CA ARG A 53 7.79 16.20 -2.52
C ARG A 53 8.01 14.94 -1.69
N ALA A 54 9.04 14.20 -2.07
CA ALA A 54 9.51 13.08 -1.29
C ALA A 54 10.00 13.55 0.08
N ASP A 55 9.79 12.73 1.10
CA ASP A 55 10.36 12.95 2.41
C ASP A 55 11.87 12.69 2.38
N THR A 56 12.64 13.64 2.92
CA THR A 56 14.10 13.58 2.89
C THR A 56 14.65 12.47 3.79
N LEU A 57 13.94 12.11 4.85
CA LEU A 57 14.35 11.06 5.77
C LEU A 57 14.11 9.68 5.14
N THR A 58 12.95 9.45 4.52
CA THR A 58 12.69 8.23 3.74
C THR A 58 13.76 8.05 2.66
N LEU A 59 14.05 9.11 1.89
CA LEU A 59 15.10 9.09 0.86
C LEU A 59 16.47 8.68 1.43
N ALA A 60 16.86 9.27 2.56
CA ALA A 60 18.15 8.99 3.20
C ALA A 60 18.26 7.52 3.63
N TYR A 61 17.22 6.95 4.24
CA TYR A 61 17.24 5.55 4.67
C TYR A 61 17.26 4.57 3.50
N ILE A 62 16.50 4.84 2.42
CA ILE A 62 16.60 4.03 1.19
C ILE A 62 18.04 4.03 0.67
N ALA A 63 18.68 5.20 0.61
CA ALA A 63 20.05 5.33 0.13
C ALA A 63 21.06 4.60 1.05
N ILE A 64 20.87 4.65 2.36
CA ILE A 64 21.69 3.91 3.34
C ILE A 64 21.58 2.40 3.07
N GLY A 65 20.36 1.86 3.02
CA GLY A 65 20.14 0.43 2.79
C GLY A 65 20.70 -0.04 1.45
N ALA A 66 20.48 0.73 0.38
CA ALA A 66 21.01 0.41 -0.95
C ALA A 66 22.55 0.36 -0.96
N ARG A 67 23.20 1.34 -0.32
CA ARG A 67 24.67 1.35 -0.17
C ARG A 67 25.16 0.16 0.63
N ASP A 68 24.46 -0.21 1.69
CA ASP A 68 24.86 -1.33 2.54
C ASP A 68 24.72 -2.67 1.82
N ALA A 69 23.76 -2.83 0.91
CA ALA A 69 23.68 -3.98 0.01
C ALA A 69 24.86 -4.05 -0.96
N ILE A 70 25.33 -2.90 -1.48
CA ILE A 70 26.52 -2.85 -2.34
C ILE A 70 27.77 -3.26 -1.55
N ARG A 71 27.90 -2.80 -0.30
CA ARG A 71 29.02 -3.14 0.58
C ARG A 71 29.02 -4.60 1.03
N SER A 72 27.84 -5.18 1.31
CA SER A 72 27.72 -6.58 1.72
C SER A 72 28.09 -7.56 0.60
N ARG A 73 28.04 -7.07 -0.65
CA ARG A 73 28.40 -7.78 -1.87
C ARG A 73 29.87 -7.53 -2.22
N THR A 74 30.77 -7.99 -1.37
CA THR A 74 32.22 -7.87 -1.57
C THR A 74 32.71 -8.61 -2.83
N ALA A 75 33.37 -7.83 -3.71
CA ALA A 75 34.25 -8.19 -4.83
C ALA A 75 33.64 -9.02 -5.99
N GLY A 76 33.46 -8.35 -7.14
CA GLY A 76 33.30 -9.02 -8.44
C GLY A 76 32.00 -8.72 -9.20
N ILE A 77 31.04 -8.04 -8.58
CA ILE A 77 29.84 -7.59 -9.30
C ILE A 77 30.16 -6.28 -10.01
N SER A 78 30.10 -6.28 -11.34
CA SER A 78 30.21 -5.05 -12.13
C SER A 78 28.96 -4.19 -11.90
N LEU A 79 29.19 -2.91 -11.57
CA LEU A 79 28.16 -1.89 -11.44
C LEU A 79 28.01 -1.05 -12.71
N ASP A 80 28.72 -1.39 -13.79
CA ASP A 80 28.78 -0.57 -15.01
C ASP A 80 27.39 -0.41 -15.66
N ARG A 81 26.52 -1.42 -15.52
CA ARG A 81 25.14 -1.37 -16.01
C ARG A 81 24.22 -0.38 -15.27
N PHE A 82 24.69 0.11 -14.12
CA PHE A 82 23.98 1.06 -13.27
C PHE A 82 24.67 2.42 -13.22
N ASP A 83 25.64 2.70 -14.11
CA ASP A 83 26.48 3.89 -14.04
C ASP A 83 27.22 4.01 -12.68
N GLY A 84 27.64 2.85 -12.14
CA GLY A 84 28.36 2.74 -10.87
C GLY A 84 27.45 2.63 -9.65
N GLU A 85 28.01 2.96 -8.48
CA GLU A 85 27.28 2.93 -7.19
C GLU A 85 26.12 3.93 -7.17
N LEU A 86 26.36 5.14 -7.69
CA LEU A 86 25.39 6.23 -7.65
C LEU A 86 24.12 5.89 -8.42
N GLY A 87 24.22 5.39 -9.66
CA GLY A 87 23.01 5.10 -10.44
C GLY A 87 22.21 3.90 -9.91
N LEU A 88 22.83 2.96 -9.19
CA LEU A 88 22.09 1.93 -8.47
C LEU A 88 21.30 2.52 -7.28
N VAL A 89 21.92 3.44 -6.52
CA VAL A 89 21.25 4.16 -5.43
C VAL A 89 20.12 5.04 -5.98
N GLU A 90 20.35 5.75 -7.09
CA GLU A 90 19.35 6.58 -7.77
C GLU A 90 18.12 5.77 -8.18
N ARG A 91 18.31 4.55 -8.71
CA ARG A 91 17.20 3.63 -9.02
C ARG A 91 16.41 3.24 -7.78
N ALA A 92 17.07 2.96 -6.65
CA ALA A 92 16.37 2.64 -5.41
C ALA A 92 15.54 3.83 -4.90
N VAL A 93 16.12 5.04 -4.87
CA VAL A 93 15.43 6.25 -4.38
C VAL A 93 14.35 6.77 -5.33
N ALA A 94 14.35 6.36 -6.61
CA ALA A 94 13.27 6.68 -7.54
C ALA A 94 11.89 6.21 -7.04
N HIS A 95 11.85 5.22 -6.13
CA HIS A 95 10.65 4.68 -5.53
C HIS A 95 10.24 5.38 -4.22
N VAL A 96 10.93 6.42 -3.77
CA VAL A 96 10.67 7.10 -2.48
C VAL A 96 9.22 7.56 -2.33
N LYS A 97 8.61 8.12 -3.39
CA LYS A 97 7.22 8.60 -3.35
C LYS A 97 6.20 7.48 -3.13
N MET A 98 6.48 6.28 -3.65
CA MET A 98 5.66 5.10 -3.40
C MET A 98 5.71 4.73 -1.92
N LEU A 99 6.91 4.68 -1.34
CA LEU A 99 7.10 4.39 0.09
C LEU A 99 6.43 5.44 0.98
N ASP A 100 6.60 6.73 0.66
CA ASP A 100 5.95 7.82 1.39
C ASP A 100 4.42 7.72 1.33
N SER A 101 3.86 7.38 0.17
CA SER A 101 2.39 7.22 0.02
C SER A 101 1.87 6.07 0.87
N VAL A 102 2.63 4.98 0.98
CA VAL A 102 2.28 3.85 1.85
C VAL A 102 2.40 4.26 3.32
N ALA A 103 3.47 4.96 3.70
CA ALA A 103 3.63 5.49 5.06
C ALA A 103 2.45 6.39 5.45
N ASP A 104 2.10 7.36 4.61
CA ASP A 104 0.97 8.27 4.83
C ASP A 104 -0.35 7.52 5.05
N TRP A 105 -0.58 6.44 4.29
CA TRP A 105 -1.77 5.62 4.43
C TRP A 105 -1.88 4.97 5.82
N PHE A 106 -0.75 4.50 6.36
CA PHE A 106 -0.66 3.88 7.68
C PHE A 106 -0.70 4.92 8.82
N ASP A 107 -0.05 6.07 8.65
CA ASP A 107 -0.09 7.20 9.59
C ASP A 107 -1.52 7.69 9.80
N ALA A 108 -2.28 7.85 8.72
CA ALA A 108 -3.68 8.27 8.77
C ALA A 108 -4.58 7.28 9.54
N ARG A 109 -4.16 6.02 9.67
CA ARG A 109 -4.94 4.93 10.30
C ARG A 109 -4.36 4.48 11.63
N GLY A 110 -3.25 5.07 12.08
CA GLY A 110 -2.55 4.65 13.30
C GLY A 110 -2.02 3.22 13.24
N GLY A 111 -1.73 2.73 12.03
CA GLY A 111 -1.42 1.33 11.77
C GLY A 111 0.07 0.97 11.80
N HIS A 112 0.96 1.89 12.17
CA HIS A 112 2.39 1.60 12.24
C HIS A 112 2.71 0.71 13.44
N PRO A 113 3.19 -0.53 13.22
CA PRO A 113 3.69 -1.33 14.33
C PRO A 113 4.97 -0.70 14.92
N ARG A 114 5.73 0.04 14.12
CA ARG A 114 7.12 0.49 14.39
C ARG A 114 7.51 1.72 13.54
N VAL A 115 8.77 2.19 13.64
CA VAL A 115 9.30 3.37 12.92
C VAL A 115 9.52 3.03 11.43
N PHE A 116 8.70 3.63 10.55
CA PHE A 116 8.65 3.26 9.13
C PHE A 116 9.98 3.48 8.40
N GLU A 117 10.64 4.63 8.63
CA GLU A 117 11.84 5.01 7.90
C GLU A 117 13.00 4.05 8.17
N GLN A 118 13.19 3.66 9.43
CA GLN A 118 14.28 2.75 9.81
C GLN A 118 14.01 1.31 9.39
N GLU A 119 12.78 0.82 9.56
CA GLU A 119 12.52 -0.61 9.40
C GLU A 119 12.00 -1.02 8.03
N VAL A 120 11.34 -0.10 7.33
CA VAL A 120 10.81 -0.36 5.99
C VAL A 120 11.68 0.30 4.95
N ALA A 121 11.97 1.60 5.07
CA ALA A 121 12.68 2.31 4.00
C ALA A 121 14.14 1.85 3.85
N GLU A 122 14.87 1.67 4.95
CA GLU A 122 16.24 1.12 4.92
C GLU A 122 16.26 -0.32 4.38
N CYS A 123 15.41 -1.19 4.92
CA CYS A 123 15.30 -2.59 4.49
C CYS A 123 14.88 -2.71 3.02
N PHE A 124 13.99 -1.82 2.55
CA PHE A 124 13.61 -1.73 1.14
C PHE A 124 14.81 -1.38 0.27
N GLY A 125 15.57 -0.33 0.63
CA GLY A 125 16.76 0.06 -0.12
C GLY A 125 17.75 -1.09 -0.24
N TYR A 126 17.98 -1.81 0.87
CA TYR A 126 18.85 -2.99 0.88
C TYR A 126 18.32 -4.12 -0.02
N ALA A 127 17.06 -4.52 0.17
CA ALA A 127 16.45 -5.63 -0.55
C ALA A 127 16.37 -5.35 -2.06
N PHE A 128 15.98 -4.13 -2.44
CA PHE A 128 15.89 -3.70 -3.83
C PHE A 128 17.26 -3.73 -4.51
N ALA A 129 18.28 -3.14 -3.90
CA ALA A 129 19.63 -3.16 -4.45
C ALA A 129 20.21 -4.58 -4.50
N ALA A 130 19.99 -5.41 -3.47
CA ALA A 130 20.45 -6.79 -3.44
C ALA A 130 19.81 -7.65 -4.54
N ASP A 131 18.51 -7.47 -4.80
CA ASP A 131 17.78 -8.14 -5.88
C ASP A 131 18.28 -7.67 -7.26
N GLN A 132 18.43 -6.36 -7.46
CA GLN A 132 19.02 -5.78 -8.67
C GLN A 132 20.44 -6.30 -8.94
N LEU A 133 21.25 -6.53 -7.91
CA LEU A 133 22.60 -7.09 -8.06
C LEU A 133 22.60 -8.58 -8.43
N MET A 134 21.54 -9.33 -8.11
CA MET A 134 21.42 -10.76 -8.43
C MET A 134 20.84 -11.04 -9.81
N ARG A 135 20.04 -10.11 -10.34
CA ARG A 135 19.36 -10.30 -11.62
C ARG A 135 20.28 -10.05 -12.81
N ASP A 136 19.97 -10.75 -13.90
CA ASP A 136 20.51 -10.44 -15.21
C ASP A 136 19.99 -9.09 -15.69
N ALA A 137 20.75 -8.42 -16.58
CA ALA A 137 20.46 -7.06 -17.04
C ALA A 137 19.07 -6.88 -17.70
N CYS A 138 18.38 -7.96 -18.06
CA CYS A 138 17.09 -7.95 -18.73
C CYS A 138 15.88 -8.06 -17.80
N THR A 139 16.08 -8.28 -16.49
CA THR A 139 14.97 -8.47 -15.55
C THR A 139 14.82 -7.27 -14.65
N GLU A 140 13.70 -6.56 -14.78
CA GLU A 140 13.37 -5.44 -13.91
C GLU A 140 12.92 -5.95 -12.53
N THR A 141 13.42 -5.31 -11.48
CA THR A 141 12.97 -5.58 -10.11
C THR A 141 11.60 -4.95 -9.89
N ASP A 142 10.63 -5.74 -9.46
CA ASP A 142 9.33 -5.25 -9.03
C ASP A 142 9.46 -4.61 -7.64
N ALA A 143 9.58 -3.29 -7.61
CA ALA A 143 9.70 -2.52 -6.37
C ALA A 143 8.50 -2.71 -5.43
N GLN A 144 7.30 -2.90 -5.96
CA GLN A 144 6.11 -3.11 -5.14
C GLN A 144 6.20 -4.45 -4.43
N LEU A 145 6.61 -5.51 -5.13
CA LEU A 145 6.80 -6.83 -4.53
C LEU A 145 7.91 -6.84 -3.47
N VAL A 146 9.00 -6.10 -3.70
CA VAL A 146 10.07 -5.91 -2.69
C VAL A 146 9.51 -5.20 -1.45
N LEU A 147 8.74 -4.12 -1.63
CA LEU A 147 8.13 -3.38 -0.53
C LEU A 147 7.18 -4.27 0.30
N VAL A 148 6.28 -5.00 -0.35
CA VAL A 148 5.35 -5.94 0.31
C VAL A 148 6.13 -6.95 1.16
N SER A 149 7.18 -7.54 0.59
CA SER A 149 8.01 -8.53 1.27
C SER A 149 8.71 -7.96 2.52
N VAL A 150 9.24 -6.73 2.42
CA VAL A 150 9.87 -6.02 3.56
C VAL A 150 8.84 -5.67 4.64
N MET A 151 7.67 -5.17 4.27
CA MET A 151 6.62 -4.82 5.22
C MET A 151 6.08 -6.05 5.97
N LEU A 152 5.87 -7.17 5.27
CA LEU A 152 5.50 -8.44 5.90
C LEU A 152 6.57 -8.90 6.91
N ALA A 153 7.85 -8.78 6.55
CA ALA A 153 8.96 -9.11 7.45
C ALA A 153 9.02 -8.17 8.68
N ALA A 154 8.62 -6.91 8.53
CA ALA A 154 8.49 -5.94 9.62
C ALA A 154 7.22 -6.15 10.49
N GLY A 155 6.35 -7.10 10.15
CA GLY A 155 5.17 -7.47 10.93
C GLY A 155 3.90 -6.70 10.58
N TYR A 156 3.86 -6.04 9.42
CA TYR A 156 2.63 -5.45 8.89
C TYR A 156 1.64 -6.55 8.48
N ARG A 157 0.34 -6.29 8.63
CA ARG A 157 -0.69 -7.23 8.22
C ARG A 157 -0.86 -7.18 6.70
N GLU A 158 -0.83 -8.35 6.06
CA GLU A 158 -0.99 -8.51 4.61
C GLU A 158 -2.21 -7.76 4.05
N ALA A 159 -3.38 -7.95 4.68
CA ALA A 159 -4.61 -7.27 4.26
C ALA A 159 -4.53 -5.73 4.30
N ASP A 160 -3.76 -5.15 5.22
CA ASP A 160 -3.59 -3.69 5.29
C ASP A 160 -2.65 -3.22 4.19
N ILE A 161 -1.58 -3.97 3.90
CA ILE A 161 -0.63 -3.68 2.83
C ILE A 161 -1.36 -3.69 1.48
N ASP A 162 -2.15 -4.73 1.21
CA ASP A 162 -2.93 -4.85 -0.04
C ASP A 162 -3.89 -3.67 -0.22
N THR A 163 -4.57 -3.28 0.87
CA THR A 163 -5.50 -2.16 0.86
C THR A 163 -4.76 -0.84 0.61
N ALA A 164 -3.62 -0.63 1.27
CA ALA A 164 -2.79 0.57 1.08
C ALA A 164 -2.34 0.71 -0.37
N ILE A 165 -1.82 -0.37 -0.96
CA ILE A 165 -1.36 -0.40 -2.35
C ILE A 165 -2.52 -0.15 -3.31
N ALA A 166 -3.68 -0.77 -3.10
CA ALA A 166 -4.85 -0.57 -3.95
C ALA A 166 -5.34 0.88 -3.90
N ASP A 167 -5.44 1.48 -2.71
CA ASP A 167 -5.85 2.87 -2.52
C ASP A 167 -4.88 3.84 -3.22
N ILE A 168 -3.56 3.60 -3.12
CA ILE A 168 -2.53 4.44 -3.76
C ILE A 168 -2.59 4.31 -5.27
N ALA A 169 -2.76 3.09 -5.81
CA ALA A 169 -2.89 2.87 -7.24
C ALA A 169 -4.12 3.61 -7.81
N VAL A 170 -5.25 3.60 -7.09
CA VAL A 170 -6.44 4.36 -7.46
C VAL A 170 -6.17 5.87 -7.42
N ALA A 171 -5.48 6.37 -6.40
CA ALA A 171 -5.13 7.78 -6.28
C ALA A 171 -4.20 8.25 -7.41
N GLN A 172 -3.24 7.42 -7.83
CA GLN A 172 -2.33 7.71 -8.93
C GLN A 172 -3.00 7.64 -10.31
N ALA A 173 -4.00 6.77 -10.48
CA ALA A 173 -4.76 6.65 -11.72
C ALA A 173 -5.71 7.83 -11.98
N SER A 174 -6.04 8.63 -10.95
CA SER A 174 -7.01 9.72 -11.03
C SER A 174 -6.39 11.10 -10.74
N PRO A 175 -5.46 11.59 -11.57
CA PRO A 175 -4.75 12.86 -11.34
C PRO A 175 -5.69 14.09 -11.33
N ASP A 176 -6.86 13.99 -11.95
CA ASP A 176 -7.82 15.10 -12.08
C ASP A 176 -8.60 15.42 -10.79
N CYS A 177 -8.60 14.54 -9.79
CA CYS A 177 -9.31 14.76 -8.53
C CYS A 177 -8.51 15.58 -7.51
N ALA A 178 -7.19 15.72 -7.69
CA ALA A 178 -6.32 16.38 -6.73
C ALA A 178 -6.38 17.92 -6.75
N ASN A 179 -7.20 18.52 -7.63
CA ASN A 179 -7.28 19.98 -7.75
C ASN A 179 -8.71 20.54 -7.62
N PRO A 180 -9.36 20.43 -6.45
CA PRO A 180 -10.67 21.06 -6.22
C PRO A 180 -10.61 22.61 -6.20
N GLY A 181 -9.41 23.22 -6.22
CA GLY A 181 -9.20 24.67 -6.16
C GLY A 181 -8.79 25.34 -7.49
N GLY A 182 -8.64 24.58 -8.56
CA GLY A 182 -7.87 24.99 -9.74
C GLY A 182 -8.63 25.61 -10.91
N SER A 183 -9.60 26.51 -10.72
CA SER A 183 -9.95 27.47 -11.80
C SER A 183 -10.81 28.67 -11.35
N LEU A 184 -10.41 29.38 -10.30
CA LEU A 184 -10.76 30.81 -10.22
C LEU A 184 -9.60 31.61 -10.81
N ARG A 185 -9.49 31.57 -12.15
CA ARG A 185 -8.73 32.58 -12.90
C ARG A 185 -9.36 33.94 -12.57
N ARG A 186 -8.78 34.64 -11.59
CA ARG A 186 -9.02 36.07 -11.39
C ARG A 186 -8.61 36.75 -12.68
N ALA A 187 -9.59 37.15 -13.48
CA ALA A 187 -9.40 38.08 -14.58
C ALA A 187 -8.65 39.29 -14.01
N ARG A 188 -7.39 39.47 -14.40
CA ARG A 188 -6.67 40.72 -14.14
C ARG A 188 -7.34 41.79 -15.01
N PRO A 189 -7.91 42.86 -14.46
CA PRO A 189 -8.30 43.99 -15.28
C PRO A 189 -7.03 44.62 -15.84
N ASN A 190 -6.99 44.81 -17.16
CA ASN A 190 -5.95 45.59 -17.82
C ASN A 190 -6.01 47.03 -17.28
N LEU A 191 -4.88 47.53 -16.80
CA LEU A 191 -4.61 48.96 -16.62
C LEU A 191 -3.67 49.40 -17.74
#